data_AF-A0A8J5D0X6-F1
#
_entry.id   AF-A0A8J5D0X6-F1
#
_cell.length_a   1.000
_cell.length_b   1.000
_cell.length_c   1.000
_cell.angle_alpha   90.00
_cell.angle_beta   90.00
_cell.angle_gamma   90.00
#
_symmetry.space_group_name_H-M   'P 1'
#
loop_
_entity.id
_entity.type
_entity.pdbx_description
1 polymer ?
#
loop_
_entity_poly.entity_id
_entity_poly.type
_entity_poly.pdbx_seq_one_letter_code
_entity_poly.pdbx_strand_id
1 'polypeptide(L)'
;MAQMKKVELAKNMDPEKLKVMEWTEGKKKNIRALICSLHAIIWTGCKWQECGMHQLVQPHDVKKMYRKACLAVHPDKCTGTEHESLAKLIFMELNDAYSEFENDESQQQIFK
;
A
#
# COMPACT_ATOMS: atom_id res chain seq x y z
N MET A 1 27.79 3.33 -3.29
CA MET A 1 27.53 4.28 -2.18
C MET A 1 26.05 4.30 -1.75
N ALA A 2 25.07 4.40 -2.66
CA ALA A 2 23.64 4.41 -2.29
C ALA A 2 23.16 3.13 -1.56
N GLN A 3 23.69 1.96 -1.95
CA GLN A 3 23.34 0.68 -1.34
C GLN A 3 23.87 0.53 0.11
N MET A 4 25.06 1.06 0.40
CA MET A 4 25.66 1.02 1.75
C MET A 4 24.92 1.92 2.74
N LYS A 5 24.45 3.10 2.31
CA LYS A 5 23.63 3.99 3.16
C LYS A 5 22.28 3.37 3.54
N LYS A 6 21.66 2.58 2.64
CA LYS A 6 20.42 1.85 2.93
C LYS A 6 20.62 0.78 4.00
N VAL A 7 21.74 0.04 3.94
CA VAL A 7 22.05 -1.03 4.89
C VAL A 7 22.30 -0.50 6.31
N GLU A 8 22.95 0.67 6.45
CA GLU A 8 23.15 1.30 7.77
C GLU A 8 21.86 1.88 8.37
N LEU A 9 20.99 2.46 7.54
CA LEU A 9 19.68 2.95 7.99
C LEU A 9 18.79 1.79 8.46
N ALA A 10 18.81 0.66 7.75
CA ALA A 10 17.99 -0.51 8.04
C ALA A 10 18.35 -1.19 9.38
N LYS A 11 19.59 -1.04 9.87
CA LYS A 11 20.04 -1.67 11.13
C LYS A 11 19.37 -1.12 12.40
N ASN A 12 18.82 0.10 12.34
CA ASN A 12 18.16 0.75 13.49
C ASN A 12 16.67 1.00 13.25
N MET A 13 16.12 0.47 12.17
CA MET A 13 14.75 0.76 11.73
C MET A 13 13.82 -0.39 12.06
N ASP A 14 12.61 -0.08 12.50
CA ASP A 14 11.61 -1.10 12.83
C ASP A 14 11.40 -2.03 11.61
N PRO A 15 11.43 -3.37 11.79
CA PRO A 15 11.33 -4.32 10.68
C PRO A 15 10.10 -4.12 9.81
N GLU A 16 8.97 -3.71 10.38
CA GLU A 16 7.74 -3.40 9.65
C GLU A 16 7.87 -2.15 8.79
N LYS A 17 8.52 -1.10 9.29
CA LYS A 17 8.79 0.10 8.50
C LYS A 17 9.72 -0.21 7.34
N LEU A 18 10.71 -1.09 7.54
CA LEU A 18 11.59 -1.54 6.46
C LEU A 18 10.79 -2.28 5.39
N LYS A 19 9.92 -3.23 5.78
CA LYS A 19 9.03 -3.94 4.84
C LYS A 19 8.16 -2.97 4.02
N VAL A 20 7.57 -1.97 4.66
CA VAL A 20 6.73 -0.97 3.97
C VAL A 20 7.58 -0.09 3.05
N MET A 21 8.78 0.29 3.47
CA MET A 21 9.72 1.05 2.63
C MET A 21 10.10 0.27 1.37
N GLU A 22 10.40 -1.01 1.49
CA GLU A 22 10.71 -1.90 0.35
C GLU A 22 9.49 -2.11 -0.55
N TRP A 23 8.32 -2.34 0.03
CA TRP A 23 7.08 -2.55 -0.73
C TRP A 23 6.67 -1.31 -1.54
N THR A 24 6.84 -0.12 -0.96
CA THR A 24 6.50 1.16 -1.60
C THR A 24 7.58 1.67 -2.55
N GLU A 25 8.78 1.10 -2.56
CA GLU A 25 9.85 1.53 -3.45
C GLU A 25 9.43 1.44 -4.92
N GLY A 26 9.56 2.57 -5.64
CA GLY A 26 9.12 2.70 -7.03
C GLY A 26 7.60 2.75 -7.24
N LYS A 27 6.80 2.68 -6.17
CA LYS A 27 5.32 2.65 -6.20
C LYS A 27 4.66 3.74 -5.36
N LYS A 28 5.44 4.54 -4.63
CA LYS A 28 4.93 5.64 -3.81
C LYS A 28 3.96 6.50 -4.61
N LYS A 29 2.84 6.84 -3.99
CA LYS A 29 1.74 7.62 -4.60
C LYS A 29 1.02 6.96 -5.79
N ASN A 30 1.39 5.75 -6.22
CA ASN A 30 0.69 5.04 -7.27
C ASN A 30 -0.29 4.02 -6.65
N ILE A 31 -1.54 4.45 -6.45
CA ILE A 31 -2.55 3.63 -5.78
C ILE A 31 -2.81 2.29 -6.48
N ARG A 32 -2.73 2.24 -7.82
CA ARG A 32 -2.93 0.99 -8.58
C ARG A 32 -1.82 -0.01 -8.30
N ALA A 33 -0.57 0.45 -8.30
CA ALA A 33 0.59 -0.40 -8.02
C ALA A 33 0.58 -0.93 -6.58
N LEU A 34 0.18 -0.09 -5.61
CA LEU A 34 0.05 -0.51 -4.21
C LEU A 34 -1.03 -1.57 -4.04
N ILE A 35 -2.25 -1.35 -4.57
CA ILE A 35 -3.35 -2.33 -4.48
C ILE A 35 -2.96 -3.66 -5.14
N CYS A 36 -2.40 -3.62 -6.36
CA CYS A 36 -2.01 -4.83 -7.09
C CYS A 36 -0.95 -5.66 -6.35
N SER A 37 -0.09 -5.02 -5.57
CA SER A 37 1.00 -5.70 -4.83
C SER A 37 0.76 -5.82 -3.33
N LEU A 38 -0.46 -5.55 -2.85
CA LEU A 38 -0.77 -5.58 -1.41
C LEU A 38 -0.59 -6.97 -0.79
N HIS A 39 -0.85 -8.04 -1.56
CA HIS A 39 -0.67 -9.43 -1.13
C HIS A 39 0.78 -9.77 -0.71
N ALA A 40 1.77 -9.00 -1.20
CA ALA A 40 3.18 -9.23 -0.90
C ALA A 40 3.61 -8.73 0.48
N ILE A 41 2.80 -7.90 1.15
CA ILE A 41 3.17 -7.29 2.45
C ILE A 41 2.19 -7.61 3.58
N ILE A 42 0.95 -7.98 3.27
CA ILE A 42 -0.02 -8.38 4.29
C ILE A 42 0.34 -9.74 4.91
N TRP A 43 -0.11 -9.96 6.14
CA TRP A 43 0.11 -11.20 6.89
C TRP A 43 -0.84 -12.32 6.45
N THR A 44 -0.46 -13.56 6.76
CA THR A 44 -1.30 -14.74 6.53
C THR A 44 -2.60 -14.62 7.30
N GLY A 45 -3.73 -14.90 6.63
CA GLY A 45 -5.06 -14.80 7.23
C GLY A 45 -5.71 -13.41 7.11
N CYS A 46 -5.00 -12.41 6.58
CA CYS A 46 -5.63 -11.15 6.17
C CYS A 46 -6.69 -11.42 5.09
N LYS A 47 -7.90 -10.88 5.26
CA LYS A 47 -9.02 -11.07 4.33
C LYS A 47 -8.89 -10.14 3.11
N TRP A 48 -7.86 -10.39 2.30
CA TRP A 48 -7.61 -9.69 1.05
C TRP A 48 -7.69 -10.66 -0.13
N GLN A 49 -8.31 -10.21 -1.21
CA GLN A 49 -8.30 -10.93 -2.47
C GLN A 49 -7.40 -10.16 -3.44
N GLU A 50 -6.46 -10.87 -4.06
CA GLU A 50 -5.56 -10.28 -5.04
C GLU A 50 -6.32 -9.59 -6.17
N CYS A 51 -5.74 -8.48 -6.62
CA CYS A 51 -6.32 -7.62 -7.64
C CYS A 51 -5.29 -7.41 -8.74
N GLY A 52 -5.69 -7.64 -9.98
CA GLY A 52 -4.86 -7.37 -11.15
C GLY A 52 -5.10 -5.96 -11.72
N MET A 53 -4.11 -5.43 -12.45
CA MET A 53 -4.20 -4.11 -13.08
C MET A 53 -5.42 -3.97 -14.01
N HIS A 54 -5.83 -5.05 -14.67
CA HIS A 54 -7.01 -5.10 -15.54
C HIS A 54 -8.32 -4.75 -14.80
N GLN A 55 -8.37 -4.91 -13.48
CA GLN A 55 -9.53 -4.55 -12.64
C GLN A 55 -9.46 -3.11 -12.15
N LEU A 56 -8.40 -2.35 -12.46
CA LEU A 56 -8.13 -1.01 -11.96
C LEU A 56 -8.04 0.02 -13.10
N VAL A 57 -8.63 -0.27 -14.25
CA VAL A 57 -8.58 0.62 -15.43
C VAL A 57 -9.36 1.91 -15.13
N GLN A 58 -10.62 1.78 -14.72
CA GLN A 58 -11.50 2.92 -14.51
C GLN A 58 -11.34 3.51 -13.10
N PRO A 59 -11.46 4.84 -12.93
CA PRO A 59 -11.35 5.47 -11.61
C PRO A 59 -12.30 4.93 -10.55
N HIS A 60 -13.53 4.57 -10.97
CA HIS A 60 -14.52 4.02 -10.05
C HIS A 60 -14.10 2.62 -9.52
N ASP A 61 -13.41 1.83 -10.32
CA ASP A 61 -12.87 0.54 -9.90
C ASP A 61 -11.68 0.71 -8.95
N VAL A 62 -10.81 1.69 -9.22
CA VAL A 62 -9.72 2.08 -8.30
C VAL A 62 -10.29 2.43 -6.93
N LYS A 63 -11.30 3.32 -6.88
CA LYS A 63 -11.98 3.72 -5.63
C LYS A 63 -12.61 2.54 -4.90
N LYS A 64 -13.25 1.62 -5.64
CA LYS A 64 -13.87 0.42 -5.07
C LYS A 64 -12.84 -0.52 -4.45
N MET A 65 -11.74 -0.80 -5.15
CA MET A 65 -10.70 -1.71 -4.66
C MET A 65 -9.88 -1.07 -3.54
N TYR A 66 -9.62 0.23 -3.60
CA TYR A 66 -9.02 1.00 -2.52
C TYR A 66 -9.79 0.83 -1.20
N ARG A 67 -11.12 1.05 -1.23
CA ARG A 67 -11.97 0.86 -0.04
C ARG A 67 -11.89 -0.55 0.52
N LYS A 68 -11.85 -1.57 -0.35
CA LYS A 68 -11.68 -2.97 0.07
C LYS A 68 -10.31 -3.19 0.72
N ALA A 69 -9.25 -2.62 0.16
CA ALA A 69 -7.90 -2.72 0.71
C ALA A 69 -7.84 -2.11 2.11
N CYS A 70 -8.36 -0.89 2.27
CA CYS A 70 -8.49 -0.22 3.57
C CYS A 70 -9.25 -1.06 4.60
N LEU A 71 -10.34 -1.74 4.21
CA LEU A 71 -11.08 -2.62 5.10
C LEU A 71 -10.29 -3.88 5.49
N ALA A 72 -9.45 -4.40 4.61
CA ALA A 72 -8.63 -5.58 4.88
C ALA A 72 -7.50 -5.28 5.88
N VAL A 73 -6.88 -4.10 5.75
CA VAL A 73 -5.75 -3.66 6.60
C VAL A 73 -6.13 -2.59 7.63
N HIS A 74 -7.41 -2.47 7.98
CA HIS A 74 -7.84 -1.43 8.91
C HIS A 74 -7.20 -1.64 10.29
N PRO A 75 -6.51 -0.63 10.88
CA PRO A 75 -5.81 -0.77 12.15
C PRO A 75 -6.69 -1.28 13.28
N ASP A 76 -7.95 -0.82 13.34
CA ASP A 76 -8.92 -1.22 14.37
C ASP A 76 -9.14 -2.74 14.45
N LYS A 77 -9.08 -3.44 13.32
CA LYS A 77 -9.22 -4.91 13.29
C LYS A 77 -7.98 -5.65 13.78
N CYS A 78 -6.87 -4.93 13.90
CA CYS A 78 -5.57 -5.45 14.28
C CYS A 78 -5.14 -4.93 15.65
N THR A 79 -5.96 -4.13 16.33
CA THR A 79 -5.66 -3.56 17.64
C THR A 79 -5.29 -4.65 18.65
N GLY A 80 -4.13 -4.49 19.30
CA GLY A 80 -3.59 -5.45 20.27
C GLY A 80 -2.98 -6.70 19.66
N THR A 81 -2.89 -6.79 18.32
CA THR A 81 -2.20 -7.89 17.63
C THR A 81 -0.80 -7.46 17.18
N GLU A 82 0.05 -8.44 16.86
CA GLU A 82 1.39 -8.18 16.30
C GLU A 82 1.36 -7.47 14.93
N HIS A 83 0.20 -7.39 14.26
CA HIS A 83 0.05 -6.76 12.94
C HIS A 83 -0.45 -5.32 13.01
N GLU A 84 -0.76 -4.80 14.19
CA GLU A 84 -1.34 -3.46 14.35
C GLU A 84 -0.47 -2.36 13.71
N SER A 85 0.83 -2.43 13.96
CA SER A 85 1.79 -1.44 13.49
C SER A 85 1.96 -1.51 11.96
N LEU A 86 2.18 -2.72 11.41
CA LEU A 86 2.19 -2.92 9.96
C LEU A 86 0.89 -2.46 9.28
N ALA A 87 -0.27 -2.77 9.86
CA ALA A 87 -1.57 -2.35 9.35
C ALA A 87 -1.70 -0.82 9.27
N LYS A 88 -1.28 -0.10 10.32
CA LYS A 88 -1.24 1.38 10.33
C LYS A 88 -0.38 1.94 9.20
N LEU A 89 0.82 1.39 9.01
CA LEU A 89 1.75 1.88 8.00
C LEU A 89 1.21 1.64 6.57
N ILE A 90 0.68 0.44 6.28
CA ILE A 90 0.07 0.15 4.98
C ILE A 90 -1.15 1.06 4.76
N PHE A 91 -1.99 1.23 5.77
CA PHE A 91 -3.18 2.07 5.69
C PHE A 91 -2.82 3.53 5.37
N MET A 92 -1.77 4.08 5.99
CA MET A 92 -1.27 5.43 5.67
C MET A 92 -0.84 5.54 4.21
N GLU A 93 0.00 4.64 3.72
CA GLU A 93 0.48 4.67 2.32
C GLU A 93 -0.66 4.54 1.29
N LEU A 94 -1.69 3.74 1.61
CA LEU A 94 -2.90 3.65 0.76
C LEU A 94 -3.69 4.97 0.76
N ASN A 95 -3.89 5.61 1.90
CA ASN A 95 -4.62 6.89 1.98
C ASN A 95 -3.86 8.01 1.26
N ASP A 96 -2.54 8.09 1.44
CA ASP A 96 -1.70 9.10 0.81
C ASP A 96 -1.74 8.94 -0.73
N ALA A 97 -1.58 7.72 -1.22
CA ALA A 97 -1.64 7.45 -2.65
C ALA A 97 -3.03 7.67 -3.25
N TYR A 98 -4.10 7.31 -2.53
CA TYR A 98 -5.46 7.56 -2.99
C TYR A 98 -5.80 9.06 -2.98
N SER A 99 -5.32 9.81 -1.98
CA SER A 99 -5.49 11.27 -1.94
C SER A 99 -4.81 11.95 -3.13
N GLU A 100 -3.59 11.51 -3.50
CA GLU A 100 -2.94 11.99 -4.72
C GLU A 100 -3.76 11.66 -5.97
N PHE A 101 -4.25 10.42 -6.09
CA PHE A 101 -5.09 9.99 -7.20
C PHE A 101 -6.38 10.82 -7.35
N GLU A 102 -7.03 11.21 -6.24
CA GLU A 102 -8.22 12.06 -6.28
C GLU A 102 -7.89 13.50 -6.70
N ASN A 103 -6.68 14.00 -6.42
CA ASN A 103 -6.24 15.35 -6.74
C ASN A 103 -5.56 15.50 -8.11
N ASP A 104 -5.19 14.39 -8.76
CA ASP A 104 -4.48 14.37 -10.03
C ASP A 104 -5.33 13.71 -11.14
N GLU A 105 -5.97 14.55 -11.98
CA GLU A 105 -6.78 14.07 -13.10
C GLU A 105 -5.98 13.22 -14.11
N SER A 106 -4.67 13.46 -14.27
CA SER A 106 -3.85 12.69 -15.20
C SER A 106 -3.76 11.23 -14.78
N GLN A 107 -3.76 10.95 -13.48
CA GLN A 107 -3.80 9.58 -12.95
C GLN A 107 -5.17 8.92 -13.14
N GLN A 108 -6.25 9.70 -13.14
CA GLN A 108 -7.60 9.20 -13.38
C GLN A 108 -7.82 8.87 -14.87
N GLN A 109 -7.15 9.59 -15.76
CA GLN A 109 -7.33 9.49 -17.20
C GLN A 109 -6.22 8.72 -17.93
N ILE A 110 -5.31 8.07 -17.20
CA ILE A 110 -4.12 7.39 -17.75
C ILE A 110 -4.41 6.32 -18.83
N PHE A 111 -5.64 5.81 -18.90
CA PHE A 111 -6.07 4.80 -19.89
C PHE A 111 -7.14 5.32 -20.86
N LYS A 112 -7.37 6.64 -20.90
CA LYS A 112 -8.18 7.28 -21.94
C LYS A 112 -7.30 7.60 -23.14
#